data_AF-I1K9E3-F1
#
_entry.id   AF-I1K9E3-F1
#
_cell.length_a   1.000
_cell.length_b   1.000
_cell.length_c   1.000
_cell.angle_alpha   90.00
_cell.angle_beta   90.00
_cell.angle_gamma   90.00
#
_symmetry.space_group_name_H-M   'P 1'
#
loop_
_entity.id
_entity.type
_entity.pdbx_description
1 polymer ?
#
loop_
_entity_poly.entity_id
_entity_poly.type
_entity_poly.pdbx_seq_one_letter_code
_entity_poly.pdbx_strand_id
1 'polypeptide(L)'
;MFPSIINSNQSRDQQQQKQKGEWLAGSFKAENFIPGLVIGFIFGLLLDLSKPGRNHLSKKICSSARPQQQQISVSSNADQELKMVLVVRQDLKMKSGKIASQCAHAATGMYAELMQSDRYLLRRWEQCGQPKIVVTCRNQQEMNKLAEAAESIGLPTFVVADAGRTQVSAGSKTVLAVGPGPKSSVDSVTGRLPLL
;
A
#
# COMPACT_ATOMS: atom_id res chain seq x y z
N MET A 1 -6.58 5.23 87.23
CA MET A 1 -7.32 4.27 86.37
C MET A 1 -8.06 5.11 85.33
N PHE A 2 -7.43 5.42 84.19
CA PHE A 2 -8.05 6.23 83.13
C PHE A 2 -8.60 5.28 82.06
N PRO A 3 -9.91 5.28 81.81
CA PRO A 3 -10.52 4.38 80.84
C PRO A 3 -10.17 4.82 79.42
N SER A 4 -9.72 3.86 78.61
CA SER A 4 -9.39 4.00 77.21
C SER A 4 -10.65 4.33 76.39
N ILE A 5 -10.76 5.59 75.96
CA ILE A 5 -11.73 6.04 74.97
C ILE A 5 -11.27 5.47 73.62
N ILE A 6 -11.78 4.31 73.24
CA ILE A 6 -11.55 3.72 71.91
C ILE A 6 -12.29 4.58 70.88
N ASN A 7 -11.51 5.12 69.94
CA ASN A 7 -11.87 6.10 68.94
C ASN A 7 -12.80 5.50 67.86
N SER A 8 -14.11 5.76 67.96
CA SER A 8 -15.13 5.26 67.03
C SER A 8 -14.96 5.73 65.57
N ASN A 9 -14.25 6.84 65.34
CA ASN A 9 -13.97 7.34 63.99
C ASN A 9 -13.03 6.41 63.21
N GLN A 10 -12.04 5.82 63.89
CA GLN A 10 -11.08 4.92 63.25
C GLN A 10 -11.78 3.65 62.72
N SER A 11 -12.82 3.18 63.43
CA SER A 11 -13.63 2.04 63.00
C SER A 11 -14.47 2.33 61.75
N ARG A 12 -14.99 3.56 61.61
CA ARG A 12 -15.76 3.98 60.42
C ARG A 12 -14.87 4.12 59.18
N ASP A 13 -13.69 4.71 59.33
CA ASP A 13 -12.73 4.85 58.23
C ASP A 13 -12.24 3.48 57.73
N GLN A 14 -12.00 2.53 58.65
CA GLN A 14 -11.67 1.15 58.29
C GLN A 14 -12.82 0.45 57.55
N GLN A 15 -14.07 0.67 57.96
CA GLN A 15 -15.24 0.11 57.25
C GLN A 15 -15.40 0.71 55.85
N GLN A 16 -15.18 2.01 55.67
CA GLN A 16 -15.25 2.65 54.36
C GLN A 16 -14.12 2.18 53.42
N GLN A 17 -12.89 2.06 53.93
CA GLN A 17 -11.79 1.48 53.15
C GLN A 17 -12.07 0.03 52.76
N LYS A 18 -12.65 -0.77 53.66
CA LYS A 18 -13.02 -2.16 53.38
C LYS A 18 -14.11 -2.26 52.31
N GLN A 19 -15.17 -1.45 52.40
CA GLN A 19 -16.22 -1.40 51.37
C GLN A 19 -15.68 -0.95 50.00
N LYS A 20 -14.78 0.04 49.97
CA LYS A 20 -14.18 0.51 48.71
C LYS A 20 -13.25 -0.55 48.10
N GLY A 21 -12.50 -1.27 48.92
CA GLY A 21 -11.69 -2.42 48.51
C GLY A 21 -12.54 -3.57 47.98
N GLU A 22 -13.67 -3.88 48.64
CA GLU A 22 -14.63 -4.90 48.21
C GLU A 22 -15.30 -4.52 46.87
N TRP A 23 -15.62 -3.25 46.65
CA TRP A 23 -16.18 -2.76 45.39
C TRP A 23 -15.18 -2.87 44.22
N LEU A 24 -13.92 -2.53 44.45
CA LEU A 24 -12.85 -2.70 43.45
C LEU A 24 -12.53 -4.18 43.19
N ALA A 25 -12.49 -5.02 44.24
CA ALA A 25 -12.26 -6.45 44.11
C ALA A 25 -13.40 -7.16 43.36
N GLY A 26 -14.65 -6.73 43.58
CA GLY A 26 -15.81 -7.24 42.85
C GLY A 26 -15.81 -6.90 41.36
N SER A 27 -15.14 -5.82 40.97
CA SER A 27 -15.10 -5.37 39.57
C SER A 27 -14.28 -6.31 38.67
N PHE A 28 -13.30 -7.04 39.22
CA PHE A 28 -12.46 -8.00 38.46
C PHE A 28 -12.95 -9.45 38.53
N LYS A 29 -14.21 -9.70 38.91
CA LYS A 29 -14.76 -11.05 38.79
C LYS A 29 -14.90 -11.44 37.32
N ALA A 30 -14.57 -12.71 37.03
CA ALA A 30 -14.60 -13.26 35.67
C ALA A 30 -15.96 -13.08 34.96
N GLU A 31 -17.06 -12.99 35.72
CA GLU A 31 -18.42 -12.73 35.22
C GLU A 31 -18.57 -11.37 34.51
N ASN A 32 -17.78 -10.36 34.88
CA ASN A 32 -17.78 -9.04 34.23
C ASN A 32 -16.88 -8.96 32.99
N PHE A 33 -16.04 -9.98 32.75
CA PHE A 33 -15.08 -9.98 31.65
C PHE A 33 -15.77 -10.07 30.29
N ILE A 34 -16.79 -10.92 30.15
CA ILE A 34 -17.49 -11.12 28.88
C ILE A 34 -18.25 -9.85 28.45
N PRO A 35 -19.06 -9.19 29.31
CA PRO A 35 -19.68 -7.91 28.97
C PRO A 35 -18.65 -6.84 28.58
N GLY A 36 -17.53 -6.75 29.32
CA GLY A 36 -16.45 -5.80 29.02
C GLY A 36 -15.81 -6.04 27.64
N LEU A 37 -15.60 -7.32 27.27
CA LEU A 37 -15.04 -7.70 25.96
C LEU A 37 -16.00 -7.34 24.82
N VAL A 38 -17.31 -7.58 25.00
CA VAL A 38 -18.33 -7.19 24.00
C VAL A 38 -18.39 -5.67 23.84
N ILE A 39 -18.47 -4.92 24.94
CA ILE A 39 -18.52 -3.44 24.89
C ILE A 39 -17.23 -2.89 24.25
N GLY A 40 -16.07 -3.41 24.64
CA GLY A 40 -14.78 -3.03 24.07
C GLY A 40 -14.68 -3.35 22.58
N PHE A 41 -15.21 -4.51 22.14
CA PHE A 41 -15.27 -4.88 20.74
C PHE A 41 -16.18 -3.94 19.94
N ILE A 42 -17.39 -3.65 20.43
CA ILE A 42 -18.33 -2.75 19.76
C ILE A 42 -17.78 -1.32 19.70
N PHE A 43 -17.20 -0.81 20.80
CA PHE A 43 -16.59 0.52 20.84
C PHE A 43 -15.37 0.59 19.91
N GLY A 44 -14.51 -0.44 19.92
CA GLY A 44 -13.38 -0.56 19.01
C GLY A 44 -13.80 -0.62 17.54
N LEU A 45 -14.84 -1.40 17.23
CA LEU A 45 -15.43 -1.48 15.90
C LEU A 45 -16.01 -0.13 15.46
N LEU A 46 -16.72 0.58 16.35
CA LEU A 46 -17.26 1.91 16.05
C LEU A 46 -16.16 2.93 15.77
N LEU A 47 -15.07 2.93 16.55
CA LEU A 47 -13.92 3.81 16.32
C LEU A 47 -13.20 3.47 15.02
N ASP A 48 -13.10 2.19 14.66
CA ASP A 48 -12.45 1.77 13.42
C ASP A 48 -13.30 2.10 12.19
N LEU A 49 -14.63 1.93 12.28
CA LEU A 49 -15.57 2.36 11.24
C LEU A 49 -15.67 3.88 11.12
N SER A 50 -15.36 4.63 12.18
CA SER A 50 -15.31 6.10 12.16
C SER A 50 -14.05 6.63 11.49
N LYS A 51 -13.02 5.80 11.25
CA LYS A 51 -11.91 6.23 10.40
C LYS A 51 -12.46 6.40 9.00
N PRO A 52 -12.38 7.62 8.41
CA PRO A 52 -12.95 7.88 7.10
C PRO A 52 -12.33 6.90 6.11
N GLY A 53 -13.14 5.97 5.63
CA GLY A 53 -12.78 5.08 4.54
C GLY A 53 -12.25 5.95 3.42
N ARG A 54 -10.96 5.82 3.14
CA ARG A 54 -10.23 6.57 2.11
C ARG A 54 -10.66 6.08 0.71
N ASN A 55 -11.96 6.00 0.49
CA ASN A 55 -12.60 5.61 -0.76
C ASN A 55 -13.18 6.86 -1.41
N HIS A 56 -12.34 7.85 -1.67
CA HIS A 56 -12.68 8.90 -2.62
C HIS A 56 -11.99 8.58 -3.94
N LEU A 57 -12.49 7.52 -4.59
CA LEU A 57 -12.28 7.24 -6.02
C LEU A 57 -13.10 8.23 -6.86
N SER A 58 -13.06 9.52 -6.52
CA SER A 58 -13.76 10.54 -7.28
C SER A 58 -12.72 11.23 -8.13
N LYS A 59 -12.86 10.95 -9.44
CA LYS A 59 -12.21 11.58 -10.59
C LYS A 59 -11.91 13.05 -10.32
N LYS A 60 -10.75 13.36 -9.72
CA LYS A 60 -10.18 14.70 -9.75
C LYS A 60 -9.36 14.77 -11.03
N ILE A 61 -10.03 15.19 -12.10
CA ILE A 61 -9.36 15.78 -13.25
C ILE A 61 -8.51 16.91 -12.69
N CYS A 62 -7.18 16.78 -12.84
CA CYS A 62 -6.22 17.77 -12.37
C CYS A 62 -6.59 19.13 -12.98
N SER A 63 -7.00 20.05 -12.12
CA SER A 63 -7.24 21.44 -12.46
C SER A 63 -6.70 22.27 -11.31
N SER A 64 -5.47 22.73 -11.46
CA SER A 64 -4.92 23.78 -10.61
C SER A 64 -4.61 24.97 -11.51
N ALA A 65 -5.48 25.97 -11.42
CA ALA A 65 -5.36 27.23 -12.11
C ALA A 65 -4.25 28.09 -11.49
N ARG A 66 -3.34 28.60 -12.32
CA ARG A 66 -2.69 29.90 -12.08
C ARG A 66 -2.24 30.51 -13.43
N PRO A 67 -2.51 31.80 -13.69
CA PRO A 67 -2.40 32.35 -15.03
C PRO A 67 -1.07 33.09 -15.31
N GLN A 68 -0.80 33.22 -16.61
CA GLN A 68 0.00 34.24 -17.33
C GLN A 68 1.34 33.82 -17.96
N GLN A 69 1.28 33.73 -19.30
CA GLN A 69 2.20 34.26 -20.33
C GLN A 69 3.63 33.70 -20.43
N GLN A 70 3.86 32.75 -21.35
CA GLN A 70 4.45 32.97 -22.68
C GLN A 70 4.64 31.66 -23.44
N GLN A 71 4.64 31.79 -24.76
CA GLN A 71 4.29 30.81 -25.77
C GLN A 71 5.46 29.86 -26.09
N ILE A 72 5.49 28.67 -25.49
CA ILE A 72 6.22 27.52 -26.05
C ILE A 72 5.32 26.31 -25.87
N SER A 73 4.93 25.69 -26.99
CA SER A 73 4.17 24.45 -27.07
C SER A 73 4.99 23.25 -26.57
N VAL A 74 5.42 23.30 -25.32
CA VAL A 74 5.84 22.13 -24.56
C VAL A 74 4.63 21.76 -23.74
N SER A 75 3.86 20.78 -24.23
CA SER A 75 2.76 20.16 -23.51
C SER A 75 3.10 20.07 -22.03
N SER A 76 2.39 20.81 -21.19
CA SER A 76 2.70 20.92 -19.76
C SER A 76 2.73 19.51 -19.16
N ASN A 77 3.92 19.03 -18.82
CA ASN A 77 4.14 17.69 -18.26
C ASN A 77 3.37 17.47 -16.93
N ALA A 78 2.78 18.51 -16.35
CA ALA A 78 2.08 18.50 -15.07
C ALA A 78 0.82 17.61 -15.05
N ASP A 79 0.08 17.51 -16.17
CA ASP A 79 -1.22 16.81 -16.21
C ASP A 79 -1.20 15.51 -17.03
N GLN A 80 -0.01 15.01 -17.36
CA GLN A 80 0.10 13.77 -18.12
C GLN A 80 -0.35 12.57 -17.27
N GLU A 81 -1.31 11.81 -17.80
CA GLU A 81 -1.70 10.50 -17.26
C GLU A 81 -0.45 9.61 -17.16
N LEU A 82 -0.13 9.17 -15.94
CA LEU A 82 0.99 8.29 -15.67
C LEU A 82 0.50 6.85 -15.54
N LYS A 83 1.25 5.89 -16.09
CA LYS A 83 0.98 4.46 -15.93
C LYS A 83 2.24 3.63 -15.85
N MET A 84 2.11 2.44 -15.27
CA MET A 84 3.11 1.38 -15.29
C MET A 84 2.61 0.21 -16.13
N VAL A 85 3.51 -0.43 -16.87
CA VAL A 85 3.22 -1.65 -17.62
C VAL A 85 4.07 -2.79 -17.08
N LEU A 86 3.45 -3.94 -16.81
CA LEU A 86 4.12 -5.16 -16.35
C LEU A 86 4.16 -6.15 -17.51
N VAL A 87 5.35 -6.40 -18.04
CA VAL A 87 5.59 -7.26 -19.20
C VAL A 87 5.95 -8.66 -18.72
N VAL A 88 5.06 -9.63 -18.96
CA VAL A 88 5.21 -11.03 -18.56
C VAL A 88 5.82 -11.86 -19.68
N ARG A 89 6.79 -12.71 -19.37
CA ARG A 89 7.33 -13.69 -20.33
C ARG A 89 6.42 -14.88 -20.54
N GLN A 90 6.01 -15.11 -21.78
CA GLN A 90 5.14 -16.23 -22.17
C GLN A 90 5.88 -17.55 -22.36
N ASP A 91 7.15 -17.51 -22.79
CA ASP A 91 7.97 -18.72 -22.95
C ASP A 91 8.16 -19.50 -21.64
N LEU A 92 8.04 -18.84 -20.49
CA LEU A 92 8.14 -19.46 -19.17
C LEU A 92 6.89 -20.26 -18.77
N LYS A 93 5.78 -20.18 -19.53
CA LYS A 93 4.53 -20.94 -19.30
C LYS A 93 4.05 -20.91 -17.83
N MET A 94 4.23 -19.76 -17.17
CA MET A 94 3.85 -19.59 -15.77
C MET A 94 2.33 -19.72 -15.60
N LYS A 95 1.87 -20.43 -14.57
CA LYS A 95 0.44 -20.47 -14.22
C LYS A 95 -0.03 -19.13 -13.65
N SER A 96 -1.33 -18.87 -13.71
CA SER A 96 -1.96 -17.61 -13.26
C SER A 96 -1.51 -17.14 -11.88
N GLY A 97 -1.48 -18.03 -10.89
CA GLY A 97 -1.01 -17.69 -9.53
C GLY A 97 0.45 -17.25 -9.47
N LYS A 98 1.32 -17.86 -10.30
CA LYS A 98 2.72 -17.46 -10.40
C LYS A 98 2.85 -16.11 -11.10
N ILE A 99 2.09 -15.88 -12.18
CA ILE A 99 2.07 -14.59 -12.88
C ILE A 99 1.62 -13.46 -11.95
N ALA A 100 0.55 -13.67 -11.18
CA ALA A 100 0.04 -12.69 -10.22
C ALA A 100 1.10 -12.32 -9.17
N SER A 101 1.74 -13.32 -8.56
CA SER A 101 2.82 -13.11 -7.58
C SER A 101 4.02 -12.36 -8.19
N GLN A 102 4.45 -12.73 -9.40
CA GLN A 102 5.59 -12.11 -10.07
C GLN A 102 5.28 -10.67 -10.51
N CYS A 103 4.05 -10.39 -10.96
CA CYS A 103 3.59 -9.02 -11.25
C CYS A 103 3.52 -8.17 -9.98
N ALA A 104 3.05 -8.74 -8.86
CA ALA A 104 3.05 -8.04 -7.57
C ALA A 104 4.47 -7.68 -7.12
N HIS A 105 5.42 -8.62 -7.23
CA HIS A 105 6.84 -8.35 -6.95
C HIS A 105 7.44 -7.28 -7.86
N ALA A 106 7.07 -7.24 -9.14
CA ALA A 106 7.57 -6.23 -10.07
C ALA A 106 7.07 -4.83 -9.66
N ALA A 107 5.78 -4.72 -9.34
CA ALA A 107 5.18 -3.46 -8.91
C ALA A 107 5.73 -2.97 -7.56
N THR A 108 5.89 -3.85 -6.57
CA THR A 108 6.43 -3.47 -5.26
C THR A 108 7.93 -3.18 -5.31
N GLY A 109 8.68 -3.91 -6.14
CA GLY A 109 10.09 -3.64 -6.40
C GLY A 109 10.31 -2.27 -7.01
N MET A 110 9.56 -1.95 -8.08
CA MET A 110 9.57 -0.63 -8.70
C MET A 110 9.16 0.48 -7.71
N TYR A 111 8.14 0.23 -6.89
CA TYR A 111 7.73 1.17 -5.84
C TYR A 111 8.87 1.46 -4.86
N ALA A 112 9.56 0.41 -4.38
CA ALA A 112 10.65 0.53 -3.42
C ALA A 112 11.88 1.24 -4.02
N GLU A 113 12.16 1.01 -5.30
CA GLU A 113 13.21 1.71 -6.04
C GLU A 113 12.89 3.21 -6.15
N LEU A 114 11.69 3.56 -6.65
CA LEU A 114 11.28 4.96 -6.77
C LEU A 114 11.16 5.69 -5.44
N MET A 115 10.85 4.98 -4.36
CA MET A 115 10.86 5.56 -3.01
C MET A 115 12.24 6.07 -2.61
N GLN A 116 13.31 5.53 -3.22
CA GLN A 116 14.70 5.93 -2.99
C GLN A 116 15.22 6.88 -4.07
N SER A 117 14.87 6.64 -5.34
CA SER A 117 15.43 7.37 -6.49
C SER A 117 14.59 8.57 -6.96
N ASP A 118 13.26 8.47 -6.97
CA ASP A 118 12.38 9.53 -7.48
C ASP A 118 11.00 9.54 -6.78
N ARG A 119 10.99 10.13 -5.57
CA ARG A 119 9.76 10.28 -4.79
C ARG A 119 8.75 11.22 -5.42
N TYR A 120 9.18 12.12 -6.31
CA TYR A 120 8.27 13.05 -6.97
C TYR A 120 7.44 12.31 -8.01
N LEU A 121 8.08 11.56 -8.92
CA LEU A 121 7.40 10.71 -9.87
C LEU A 121 6.50 9.70 -9.18
N LEU A 122 7.00 9.07 -8.10
CA LEU A 122 6.21 8.13 -7.31
C LEU A 122 4.91 8.78 -6.82
N ARG A 123 4.99 9.92 -6.11
CA ARG A 123 3.82 10.63 -5.59
C ARG A 123 2.84 11.06 -6.68
N ARG A 124 3.34 11.48 -7.84
CA ARG A 124 2.46 11.81 -8.98
C ARG A 124 1.69 10.58 -9.46
N TRP A 125 2.37 9.45 -9.64
CA TRP A 125 1.72 8.22 -10.02
C TRP A 125 0.72 7.73 -8.96
N GLU A 126 1.03 7.91 -7.68
CA GLU A 126 0.09 7.68 -6.57
C GLU A 126 -1.17 8.54 -6.68
N GLN A 127 -1.02 9.83 -7.00
CA GLN A 127 -2.15 10.76 -7.19
C GLN A 127 -2.98 10.42 -8.43
N CYS A 128 -2.39 9.79 -9.45
CA CYS A 128 -3.09 9.25 -10.61
C CYS A 128 -3.81 7.90 -10.35
N GLY A 129 -3.81 7.39 -9.12
CA GLY A 129 -4.44 6.10 -8.78
C GLY A 129 -3.58 4.87 -9.11
N GLN A 130 -2.29 5.06 -9.41
CA GLN A 130 -1.31 4.01 -9.65
C GLN A 130 -1.68 2.98 -10.74
N PRO A 131 -2.16 3.37 -11.94
CA PRO A 131 -2.63 2.43 -12.93
C PRO A 131 -1.51 1.50 -13.40
N LYS A 132 -1.84 0.22 -13.51
CA LYS A 132 -0.97 -0.88 -13.94
C LYS A 132 -1.67 -1.66 -15.05
N ILE A 133 -0.96 -1.95 -16.12
CA ILE A 133 -1.44 -2.78 -17.22
C ILE A 133 -0.50 -3.97 -17.36
N VAL A 134 -1.05 -5.17 -17.48
CA VAL A 134 -0.24 -6.38 -17.67
C VAL A 134 -0.29 -6.77 -19.14
N VAL A 135 0.87 -6.84 -19.76
CA VAL A 135 1.07 -7.25 -21.15
C VAL A 135 2.07 -8.39 -21.21
N THR A 136 2.30 -8.92 -22.40
CA THR A 136 3.13 -10.11 -22.59
C THR A 136 4.20 -9.90 -23.64
N CYS A 137 5.35 -10.56 -23.44
CA CYS A 137 6.41 -10.68 -24.44
C CYS A 137 6.74 -12.15 -24.65
N ARG A 138 7.33 -12.47 -25.79
CA ARG A 138 7.62 -13.83 -26.24
C ARG A 138 8.70 -14.48 -25.39
N ASN A 139 9.80 -13.77 -25.10
CA ASN A 139 10.99 -14.34 -24.48
C ASN A 139 11.90 -13.29 -23.80
N GLN A 140 13.00 -13.77 -23.19
CA GLN A 140 14.01 -12.92 -22.54
C GLN A 140 14.61 -11.86 -23.47
N GLN A 141 14.86 -12.22 -24.73
CA GLN A 141 15.51 -11.32 -25.68
C GLN A 141 14.59 -10.14 -26.02
N GLU A 142 13.29 -10.39 -26.21
CA GLU A 142 12.31 -9.32 -26.40
C GLU A 142 12.16 -8.47 -25.14
N MET A 143 12.14 -9.08 -23.95
CA MET A 143 12.12 -8.33 -22.68
C MET A 143 13.33 -7.41 -22.52
N ASN A 144 14.54 -7.87 -22.85
CA ASN A 144 15.75 -7.05 -22.74
C ASN A 144 15.69 -5.85 -23.69
N LYS A 145 15.23 -6.05 -24.93
CA LYS A 145 15.04 -4.96 -25.90
C LYS A 145 14.03 -3.92 -25.40
N LEU A 146 12.96 -4.36 -24.74
CA LEU A 146 11.97 -3.45 -24.14
C LEU A 146 12.55 -2.66 -22.97
N ALA A 147 13.37 -3.29 -22.13
CA ALA A 147 14.05 -2.61 -21.02
C ALA A 147 15.03 -1.54 -21.54
N GLU A 148 15.89 -1.92 -22.51
CA GLU A 148 16.81 -0.98 -23.16
C GLU A 148 16.07 0.19 -23.82
N ALA A 149 14.97 -0.08 -24.52
CA ALA A 149 14.15 0.96 -25.15
C ALA A 149 13.54 1.91 -24.11
N ALA A 150 13.01 1.38 -22.99
CA ALA A 150 12.47 2.18 -21.90
C ALA A 150 13.54 3.05 -21.23
N GLU A 151 14.68 2.47 -20.89
CA GLU A 151 15.81 3.16 -20.26
C GLU A 151 16.36 4.27 -21.18
N SER A 152 16.41 4.04 -22.49
CA SER A 152 16.91 5.02 -23.46
C SER A 152 16.08 6.31 -23.52
N ILE A 153 14.80 6.24 -23.14
CA ILE A 153 13.89 7.40 -23.06
C ILE A 153 13.64 7.85 -21.62
N GLY A 154 14.43 7.36 -20.66
CA GLY A 154 14.37 7.77 -19.25
C GLY A 154 13.17 7.21 -18.47
N LEU A 155 12.52 6.16 -18.95
CA LEU A 155 11.51 5.46 -18.16
C LEU A 155 12.20 4.54 -17.14
N PRO A 156 11.75 4.53 -15.87
CA PRO A 156 12.27 3.58 -14.89
C PRO A 156 11.85 2.15 -15.27
N THR A 157 12.75 1.20 -15.04
CA THR A 157 12.56 -0.23 -15.31
C THR A 157 12.88 -1.05 -14.06
N PHE A 158 12.15 -2.12 -13.82
CA PHE A 158 12.46 -3.05 -12.73
C PHE A 158 12.23 -4.48 -13.18
N VAL A 159 13.21 -5.35 -13.01
CA VAL A 159 13.15 -6.73 -13.47
C VAL A 159 13.07 -7.68 -12.28
N VAL A 160 12.05 -8.53 -12.27
CA VAL A 160 11.95 -9.63 -11.32
C VAL A 160 12.64 -10.85 -11.89
N ALA A 161 13.51 -11.48 -11.09
CA ALA A 161 14.07 -12.80 -11.36
C ALA A 161 13.52 -13.83 -10.37
N ASP A 162 13.16 -15.02 -10.85
CA ASP A 162 12.72 -16.08 -9.97
C ASP A 162 13.90 -16.68 -9.20
N ALA A 163 13.75 -16.85 -7.88
CA ALA A 163 14.77 -17.49 -7.05
C ALA A 163 14.90 -19.01 -7.28
N GLY A 164 14.12 -19.60 -8.19
CA GLY A 164 14.20 -21.02 -8.52
C GLY A 164 13.55 -21.97 -7.51
N ARG A 165 12.67 -21.46 -6.63
CA ARG A 165 11.89 -22.30 -5.71
C ARG A 165 10.64 -22.91 -6.36
N THR A 166 10.44 -22.71 -7.67
CA THR A 166 9.16 -23.01 -8.36
C THR A 166 9.36 -23.51 -9.80
N GLN A 167 8.33 -23.33 -10.66
CA GLN A 167 8.17 -23.89 -12.02
C GLN A 167 9.20 -23.44 -13.06
N VAL A 168 10.03 -22.45 -12.74
CA VAL A 168 10.98 -21.82 -13.66
C VAL A 168 12.40 -21.98 -13.12
N SER A 169 13.37 -22.08 -14.04
CA SER A 169 14.78 -22.19 -13.66
C SER A 169 15.23 -20.98 -12.84
N ALA A 170 16.07 -21.25 -11.83
CA ALA A 170 16.64 -20.22 -10.98
C ALA A 170 17.32 -19.11 -11.81
N GLY A 171 17.06 -17.85 -11.45
CA GLY A 171 17.61 -16.69 -12.13
C GLY A 171 16.87 -16.28 -13.41
N SER A 172 15.84 -17.01 -13.84
CA SER A 172 15.00 -16.60 -14.97
C SER A 172 14.32 -15.27 -14.67
N LYS A 173 14.55 -14.24 -15.50
CA LYS A 173 13.79 -12.98 -15.42
C LYS A 173 12.36 -13.24 -15.89
N THR A 174 11.38 -12.95 -15.04
CA THR A 174 9.98 -13.35 -15.22
C THR A 174 9.12 -12.20 -15.74
N VAL A 175 9.22 -11.05 -15.07
CA VAL A 175 8.41 -9.87 -15.32
C VAL A 175 9.31 -8.63 -15.32
N LEU A 176 9.11 -7.77 -16.33
CA LEU A 176 9.69 -6.44 -16.41
C LEU A 176 8.60 -5.41 -16.11
N ALA A 177 8.80 -4.52 -15.14
CA ALA A 177 8.04 -3.29 -15.00
C ALA A 177 8.66 -2.20 -15.88
N VAL A 178 7.81 -1.48 -16.61
CA VAL A 178 8.16 -0.29 -17.39
C VAL A 178 7.32 0.89 -16.89
N GLY A 179 7.97 1.97 -16.49
CA GLY A 179 7.34 3.07 -15.80
C GLY A 179 7.20 2.85 -14.29
N PRO A 180 6.49 3.74 -13.57
CA PRO A 180 5.52 4.70 -14.06
C PRO A 180 6.12 5.80 -14.94
N GLY A 181 5.37 6.21 -15.95
CA GLY A 181 5.73 7.34 -16.80
C GLY A 181 4.54 7.82 -17.62
N PRO A 182 4.69 8.92 -18.38
CA PRO A 182 3.64 9.43 -19.25
C PRO A 182 3.10 8.34 -20.16
N LYS A 183 1.77 8.27 -20.30
CA LYS A 183 1.09 7.24 -21.10
C LYS A 183 1.68 7.11 -22.50
N SER A 184 1.94 8.22 -23.20
CA SER A 184 2.54 8.25 -24.53
C SER A 184 3.95 7.65 -24.56
N SER A 185 4.81 8.01 -23.61
CA SER A 185 6.18 7.47 -23.50
C SER A 185 6.14 5.96 -23.23
N VAL A 186 5.31 5.52 -22.27
CA VAL A 186 5.17 4.08 -21.97
C VAL A 186 4.59 3.33 -23.17
N ASP A 187 3.57 3.88 -23.85
CA ASP A 187 2.97 3.28 -25.05
C ASP A 187 3.93 3.23 -26.24
N SER A 188 4.90 4.14 -26.34
CA SER A 188 5.94 4.08 -27.39
C SER A 188 6.82 2.83 -27.28
N VAL A 189 6.98 2.29 -26.06
CA VAL A 189 7.77 1.08 -25.79
C VAL A 189 6.89 -0.16 -25.79
N THR A 190 5.74 -0.12 -25.09
CA THR A 190 4.95 -1.34 -24.81
C THR A 190 3.63 -1.41 -25.55
N GLY A 191 3.22 -0.37 -26.29
CA GLY A 191 1.87 -0.24 -26.85
C GLY A 191 1.50 -1.26 -27.93
N ARG A 192 2.49 -1.98 -28.47
CA ARG A 192 2.29 -3.06 -29.46
C ARG A 192 2.23 -4.45 -28.84
N LEU A 193 2.43 -4.57 -27.53
CA LEU A 193 2.44 -5.84 -26.83
C LEU A 193 1.00 -6.31 -26.56
N PRO A 194 0.71 -7.61 -26.68
CA PRO A 194 -0.61 -8.15 -26.36
C PRO A 194 -0.86 -8.10 -24.85
N LEU A 195 -2.12 -7.82 -24.47
CA LEU A 195 -2.59 -7.98 -23.10
C LEU A 195 -2.44 -9.44 -22.64
N LEU A 196 -2.22 -9.64 -21.33
CA LEU A 196 -2.16 -10.96 -20.72
C LEU A 196 -3.52 -11.67 -20.71
#